data_AF-A0A9R0SNM9-F1
#
_entry.id   AF-A0A9R0SNM9-F1
#
_cell.length_a   1.000
_cell.length_b   1.000
_cell.length_c   1.000
_cell.angle_alpha   90.00
_cell.angle_beta   90.00
_cell.angle_gamma   90.00
#
_symmetry.space_group_name_H-M   'P 1'
#
loop_
_entity.id
_entity.type
_entity.pdbx_description
1 polymer ?
#
loop_
_entity_poly.entity_id
_entity_poly.type
_entity_poly.pdbx_seq_one_letter_code
_entity_poly.pdbx_strand_id
1 'polypeptide(L)'
;MAAAVVGGMVASGVIKVVIKQLGSAIVGKVKLHKNLTKDLEKMKMTLESVEAALSDAETRSITDSSALLWVNRLKAAMYDISDMLDDEAMRKKINMSDKMKKMQKRLQKITEDHQNYRLPPESRTNEQQVPDIRENAGNMEEAEIIGRTEEKMEILARLSESTTEGTTFVPIWGFGGIGKTTLAKSVYNDPQFKNHSRVWVYVSQIFDLKKICNTIISQLSETESQQITDLHRISIELEKLLAKKNKILIILDDLWEKHPSQLEKLKAMLKQGEGCKVTVVVTTRDEGIANQIGTVQPYNLPQLSDEMC
;
A
#
# COMPACT_ATOMS: atom_id res chain seq x y z
N MET A 1 -11.45 -11.84 -32.17
CA MET A 1 -10.39 -10.99 -32.76
C MET A 1 -9.81 -10.12 -31.66
N ALA A 2 -8.47 -10.11 -31.59
CA ALA A 2 -7.56 -9.09 -31.06
C ALA A 2 -7.90 -8.48 -29.68
N ALA A 3 -7.20 -8.86 -28.62
CA ALA A 3 -5.88 -8.34 -28.22
C ALA A 3 -5.98 -7.11 -27.33
N ALA A 4 -5.71 -7.32 -26.03
CA ALA A 4 -5.13 -6.33 -25.13
C ALA A 4 -4.35 -7.06 -24.03
N VAL A 5 -3.37 -7.88 -24.43
CA VAL A 5 -2.28 -8.31 -23.54
C VAL A 5 -1.03 -7.55 -23.99
N VAL A 6 -1.04 -6.24 -23.74
CA VAL A 6 0.15 -5.40 -23.80
C VAL A 6 -0.02 -4.35 -22.70
N GLY A 7 0.94 -4.28 -21.77
CA GLY A 7 1.10 -3.08 -20.95
C GLY A 7 1.27 -3.25 -19.44
N GLY A 8 1.45 -4.46 -18.91
CA GLY A 8 1.91 -4.63 -17.54
C GLY A 8 2.76 -5.90 -17.47
N MET A 9 3.98 -5.82 -16.97
CA MET A 9 4.77 -7.02 -16.70
C MET A 9 3.94 -7.92 -15.78
N VAL A 10 3.48 -9.05 -16.34
CA VAL A 10 2.92 -10.18 -15.59
C VAL A 10 3.97 -10.56 -14.52
N ALA A 11 3.59 -11.01 -13.33
CA ALA A 11 4.55 -11.27 -12.24
C ALA A 11 5.65 -12.24 -12.69
N SER A 12 5.33 -13.17 -13.60
CA SER A 12 6.25 -14.03 -14.32
C SER A 12 7.35 -13.27 -15.09
N GLY A 13 7.04 -12.11 -15.68
CA GLY A 13 8.02 -11.24 -16.32
C GLY A 13 8.98 -10.61 -15.31
N VAL A 14 8.46 -10.15 -14.17
CA VAL A 14 9.27 -9.51 -13.12
C VAL A 14 10.20 -10.52 -12.44
N ILE A 15 9.70 -11.72 -12.10
CA ILE A 15 10.53 -12.75 -11.45
C ILE A 15 11.69 -13.21 -12.33
N LYS A 16 11.47 -13.34 -13.66
CA LYS A 16 12.53 -13.68 -14.62
C LYS A 16 13.65 -12.63 -14.66
N VAL A 17 13.28 -11.35 -14.60
CA VAL A 17 14.26 -10.25 -14.57
C VAL A 17 15.11 -10.34 -13.30
N VAL A 18 14.49 -10.55 -12.15
CA VAL A 18 15.19 -10.68 -10.87
C VAL A 18 16.08 -11.93 -10.82
N ILE A 19 15.62 -13.08 -11.33
CA ILE A 19 16.45 -14.30 -11.45
C ILE A 19 17.70 -14.02 -12.29
N LYS A 20 17.56 -13.28 -13.39
CA LYS A 20 18.69 -12.89 -14.26
C LYS A 20 19.65 -11.92 -13.56
N GLN A 21 19.14 -10.95 -12.81
CA GLN A 21 19.96 -10.02 -12.00
C GLN A 21 20.73 -10.78 -10.92
N LEU A 22 20.10 -11.72 -10.22
CA LEU A 22 20.77 -12.59 -9.24
C LEU A 22 21.87 -13.42 -9.89
N GLY A 23 21.60 -14.05 -11.04
CA GLY A 23 22.61 -14.78 -11.81
C GLY A 23 23.80 -13.90 -12.20
N SER A 24 23.52 -12.67 -12.64
CA SER A 24 24.56 -11.68 -12.97
C SER A 24 25.36 -11.25 -11.74
N ALA A 25 24.72 -11.09 -10.58
CA ALA A 25 25.37 -10.76 -9.32
C ALA A 25 26.25 -11.91 -8.78
N ILE A 26 25.85 -13.15 -9.00
CA ILE A 26 26.61 -14.36 -8.67
C ILE A 26 27.87 -14.46 -9.56
N VAL A 27 27.71 -14.29 -10.88
CA VAL A 27 28.81 -14.36 -11.86
C VAL A 27 29.77 -13.17 -11.74
N GLY A 28 29.22 -11.96 -11.60
CA GLY A 28 29.99 -10.70 -11.59
C GLY A 28 30.80 -10.46 -10.32
N LYS A 29 30.66 -11.32 -9.29
CA LYS A 29 31.33 -11.13 -8.00
C LYS A 29 32.15 -12.34 -7.56
N VAL A 30 33.25 -12.54 -8.30
CA VAL A 30 34.42 -13.39 -7.93
C VAL A 30 35.11 -12.92 -6.63
N LYS A 31 34.67 -11.82 -5.97
CA LYS A 31 35.25 -11.23 -4.74
C LYS A 31 34.28 -11.06 -3.55
N LEU A 32 33.18 -11.81 -3.48
CA LEU A 32 32.31 -11.84 -2.28
C LEU A 32 32.77 -12.88 -1.25
N HIS A 33 32.39 -12.68 0.02
CA HIS A 33 32.51 -13.73 1.03
C HIS A 33 31.67 -14.95 0.62
N LYS A 34 32.20 -16.17 0.79
CA LYS A 34 31.53 -17.43 0.44
C LYS A 34 30.07 -17.52 0.93
N ASN A 35 29.76 -16.94 2.08
CA ASN A 35 28.42 -16.95 2.65
C ASN A 35 27.42 -16.12 1.84
N LEU A 36 27.86 -15.00 1.25
CA LEU A 36 26.98 -14.12 0.48
C LEU A 36 26.60 -14.73 -0.88
N THR A 37 27.56 -15.41 -1.52
CA THR A 37 27.29 -16.16 -2.75
C THR A 37 26.30 -17.29 -2.50
N LYS A 38 26.41 -17.99 -1.35
CA LYS A 38 25.45 -19.02 -0.95
C LYS A 38 24.04 -18.46 -0.73
N ASP A 39 23.92 -17.29 -0.10
CA ASP A 39 22.63 -16.64 0.14
C ASP A 39 21.96 -16.22 -1.18
N LEU A 40 22.73 -15.68 -2.13
CA LEU A 40 22.24 -15.33 -3.48
C LEU A 40 21.78 -16.57 -4.27
N GLU A 41 22.57 -17.64 -4.24
CA GLU A 41 22.21 -18.90 -4.92
C GLU A 41 20.93 -19.48 -4.33
N LYS A 42 20.78 -19.44 -3.00
CA LYS A 42 19.56 -19.90 -2.33
C LYS A 42 18.34 -19.08 -2.71
N MET A 43 18.46 -17.76 -2.81
CA MET A 43 17.37 -16.91 -3.32
C MET A 43 17.03 -17.25 -4.76
N LYS A 44 18.03 -17.41 -5.63
CA LYS A 44 17.82 -17.78 -7.04
C LYS A 44 17.05 -19.10 -7.17
N MET A 45 17.48 -20.16 -6.47
CA MET A 45 16.80 -21.45 -6.46
C MET A 45 15.35 -21.37 -5.94
N THR A 46 15.10 -20.53 -4.92
CA THR A 46 13.76 -20.32 -4.37
C THR A 46 12.86 -19.63 -5.41
N LEU A 47 13.38 -18.64 -6.13
CA LEU A 47 12.62 -17.93 -7.16
C LEU A 47 12.34 -18.78 -8.39
N GLU A 48 13.28 -19.61 -8.82
CA GLU A 48 13.06 -20.58 -9.89
C GLU A 48 11.93 -21.58 -9.52
N SER A 49 11.87 -21.99 -8.25
CA SER A 49 10.80 -22.86 -7.75
C SER A 49 9.44 -22.15 -7.70
N VAL A 50 9.43 -20.88 -7.31
CA VAL A 50 8.21 -20.06 -7.24
C VAL A 50 7.70 -19.67 -8.62
N GLU A 51 8.59 -19.39 -9.58
CA GLU A 51 8.24 -19.10 -10.97
C GLU A 51 7.43 -20.26 -11.60
N ALA A 52 7.81 -21.50 -11.30
CA ALA A 52 7.09 -22.68 -11.77
C ALA A 52 5.65 -22.76 -11.23
N ALA A 53 5.42 -22.31 -9.99
CA ALA A 53 4.09 -22.23 -9.39
C ALA A 53 3.28 -21.01 -9.85
N LEU A 54 3.99 -19.95 -10.28
CA LEU A 54 3.42 -18.65 -10.60
C LEU A 54 2.52 -18.68 -11.84
N SER A 55 2.85 -19.50 -12.85
CA SER A 55 2.02 -19.61 -14.07
C SER A 55 0.60 -20.10 -13.78
N ASP A 56 0.43 -21.00 -12.82
CA ASP A 56 -0.87 -21.54 -12.41
C ASP A 56 -1.61 -20.58 -11.47
N ALA A 57 -0.88 -19.94 -10.55
CA ALA A 57 -1.44 -18.93 -9.64
C ALA A 57 -1.87 -17.64 -10.34
N GLU A 58 -1.15 -17.17 -11.36
CA GLU A 58 -1.52 -15.99 -12.15
C GLU A 58 -2.83 -16.19 -12.90
N THR A 59 -3.04 -17.38 -13.47
CA THR A 59 -4.30 -17.74 -14.13
C THR A 59 -5.46 -17.74 -13.14
N ARG A 60 -5.23 -18.24 -11.91
CA ARG A 60 -6.24 -18.27 -10.84
C ARG A 60 -6.45 -16.91 -10.15
N SER A 61 -5.48 -16.01 -10.17
CA SER A 61 -5.56 -14.67 -9.53
C SER A 61 -6.68 -13.78 -10.06
N ILE A 62 -7.26 -14.12 -11.21
CA ILE A 62 -8.40 -13.41 -11.80
C ILE A 62 -9.68 -13.62 -10.96
N THR A 63 -9.82 -14.79 -10.33
CA THR A 63 -11.04 -15.19 -9.59
C THR A 63 -10.77 -15.55 -8.13
N ASP A 64 -9.53 -15.89 -7.78
CA ASP A 64 -9.11 -16.30 -6.45
C ASP A 64 -8.29 -15.19 -5.77
N SER A 65 -8.88 -14.63 -4.69
CA SER A 65 -8.28 -13.55 -3.91
C SER A 65 -7.00 -13.97 -3.18
N SER A 66 -6.87 -15.25 -2.81
CA SER A 66 -5.68 -15.80 -2.15
C SER A 66 -4.53 -15.96 -3.16
N ALA A 67 -4.85 -16.39 -4.39
CA ALA A 67 -3.88 -16.42 -5.48
C ALA A 67 -3.42 -15.01 -5.88
N LEU A 68 -4.32 -14.02 -5.97
CA LEU A 68 -3.98 -12.63 -6.24
C LEU A 68 -3.08 -12.02 -5.15
N LEU A 69 -3.42 -12.27 -3.88
CA LEU A 69 -2.61 -11.86 -2.74
C LEU A 69 -1.20 -12.43 -2.82
N TRP A 70 -1.10 -13.73 -3.09
CA TRP A 70 0.17 -14.42 -3.18
C TRP A 70 1.05 -13.85 -4.31
N VAL A 71 0.47 -13.63 -5.49
CA VAL A 71 1.14 -13.01 -6.65
C VAL A 71 1.64 -11.59 -6.31
N ASN A 72 0.85 -10.78 -5.60
CA ASN A 72 1.25 -9.42 -5.25
C ASN A 72 2.34 -9.36 -4.18
N ARG A 73 2.29 -10.24 -3.16
CA ARG A 73 3.37 -10.37 -2.17
C ARG A 73 4.68 -10.76 -2.83
N LEU A 74 4.60 -11.65 -3.82
CA LEU A 74 5.75 -12.05 -4.61
C LEU A 74 6.30 -10.87 -5.43
N LYS A 75 5.45 -10.11 -6.14
CA LYS A 75 5.88 -8.90 -6.86
C LYS A 75 6.57 -7.89 -5.95
N ALA A 76 6.03 -7.63 -4.77
CA ALA A 76 6.64 -6.71 -3.80
C ALA A 76 8.05 -7.20 -3.39
N ALA A 77 8.20 -8.50 -3.09
CA ALA A 77 9.51 -9.07 -2.79
C ALA A 77 10.49 -8.97 -3.98
N MET A 78 10.01 -9.01 -5.22
CA MET A 78 10.85 -8.87 -6.41
C MET A 78 11.40 -7.45 -6.56
N TYR A 79 10.57 -6.44 -6.33
CA TYR A 79 11.03 -5.05 -6.34
C TYR A 79 12.08 -4.80 -5.26
N ASP A 80 11.86 -5.28 -4.03
CA ASP A 80 12.84 -5.13 -2.95
C ASP A 80 14.18 -5.84 -3.24
N ILE A 81 14.16 -6.96 -3.96
CA ILE A 81 15.38 -7.66 -4.38
C ILE A 81 16.06 -6.90 -5.52
N SER A 82 15.33 -6.41 -6.53
CA SER A 82 15.90 -5.59 -7.60
C SER A 82 16.57 -4.35 -7.03
N ASP A 83 15.87 -3.60 -6.17
CA ASP A 83 16.40 -2.40 -5.51
C ASP A 83 17.67 -2.71 -4.72
N MET A 84 17.70 -3.84 -3.99
CA MET A 84 18.90 -4.28 -3.27
C MET A 84 20.07 -4.63 -4.20
N LEU A 85 19.78 -5.19 -5.38
CA LEU A 85 20.81 -5.56 -6.36
C LEU A 85 21.35 -4.33 -7.10
N ASP A 86 20.51 -3.32 -7.29
CA ASP A 86 20.88 -2.05 -7.94
C ASP A 86 21.53 -1.05 -6.95
N ASP A 87 21.38 -1.28 -5.63
CA ASP A 87 21.97 -0.47 -4.55
C ASP A 87 23.50 -0.41 -4.63
N GLU A 88 24.06 0.80 -4.52
CA GLU A 88 25.49 1.03 -4.46
C GLU A 88 26.14 0.41 -3.20
N ALA A 89 25.35 0.11 -2.16
CA ALA A 89 25.78 -0.73 -1.03
C ALA A 89 26.17 -2.16 -1.45
N MET A 90 25.59 -2.71 -2.53
CA MET A 90 26.03 -3.96 -3.16
C MET A 90 27.48 -3.81 -3.64
N ARG A 91 27.88 -2.63 -4.13
CA ARG A 91 29.27 -2.35 -4.53
C ARG A 91 30.20 -2.13 -3.33
N LYS A 92 29.71 -1.50 -2.25
CA LYS A 92 30.50 -1.14 -1.04
C LYS A 92 30.53 -2.21 0.07
N LYS A 93 29.78 -3.30 -0.04
CA LYS A 93 29.75 -4.48 0.88
C LYS A 93 29.26 -4.25 2.33
N ILE A 94 28.82 -3.04 2.70
CA ILE A 94 28.38 -2.73 4.07
C ILE A 94 26.94 -3.24 4.28
N ASN A 95 26.67 -3.93 5.40
CA ASN A 95 25.35 -4.44 5.84
C ASN A 95 24.60 -5.39 4.87
N MET A 96 25.32 -5.96 3.90
CA MET A 96 24.73 -6.80 2.85
C MET A 96 24.23 -8.16 3.36
N SER A 97 24.92 -8.75 4.34
CA SER A 97 24.50 -10.05 4.92
C SER A 97 23.14 -9.98 5.61
N ASP A 98 22.86 -8.88 6.32
CA ASP A 98 21.58 -8.71 7.04
C ASP A 98 20.44 -8.42 6.08
N LYS A 99 20.66 -7.58 5.05
CA LYS A 99 19.69 -7.37 3.97
C LYS A 99 19.35 -8.68 3.26
N MET A 100 20.36 -9.49 2.92
CA MET A 100 20.15 -10.78 2.25
C MET A 100 19.39 -11.79 3.13
N LYS A 101 19.76 -11.92 4.41
CA LYS A 101 19.01 -12.77 5.35
C LYS A 101 17.56 -12.33 5.50
N LYS A 102 17.29 -11.02 5.53
CA LYS A 102 15.94 -10.47 5.60
C LYS A 102 15.13 -10.83 4.34
N MET A 103 15.71 -10.69 3.16
CA MET A 103 15.06 -11.06 1.90
C MET A 103 14.81 -12.56 1.79
N GLN A 104 15.78 -13.38 2.20
CA GLN A 104 15.63 -14.83 2.22
C GLN A 104 14.49 -15.27 3.16
N LYS A 105 14.40 -14.71 4.37
CA LYS A 105 13.29 -15.00 5.29
C LYS A 105 11.94 -14.60 4.69
N ARG A 106 11.90 -13.49 3.97
CA ARG A 106 10.67 -13.00 3.32
C ARG A 106 10.24 -13.90 2.16
N LEU A 107 11.18 -14.37 1.33
CA LEU A 107 10.89 -15.35 0.27
C LEU A 107 10.45 -16.70 0.84
N GLN A 108 11.07 -17.17 1.93
CA GLN A 108 10.64 -18.39 2.61
C GLN A 108 9.21 -18.26 3.13
N LYS A 109 8.87 -17.15 3.79
CA LYS A 109 7.50 -16.89 4.25
C LYS A 109 6.47 -16.91 3.11
N ILE A 110 6.79 -16.29 1.97
CA ILE A 110 5.91 -16.28 0.78
C ILE A 110 5.76 -17.69 0.18
N THR A 111 6.80 -18.52 0.23
CA THR A 111 6.80 -19.88 -0.31
C THR A 111 6.09 -20.88 0.62
N GLU A 112 6.26 -20.73 1.93
CA GLU A 112 5.55 -21.50 2.95
C GLU A 112 4.05 -21.18 2.92
N ASP A 113 3.69 -19.90 2.76
CA ASP A 113 2.30 -19.49 2.54
C ASP A 113 1.72 -20.23 1.32
N HIS A 114 2.44 -20.33 0.19
CA HIS A 114 1.98 -21.06 -1.01
C HIS A 114 1.67 -22.55 -0.76
N GLN A 115 2.48 -23.23 0.04
CA GLN A 115 2.29 -24.66 0.33
C GLN A 115 1.02 -24.92 1.14
N ASN A 116 0.58 -23.96 1.95
CA ASN A 116 -0.65 -24.05 2.76
C ASN A 116 -1.93 -23.76 1.96
N TYR A 117 -1.85 -23.07 0.81
CA TYR A 117 -3.01 -22.78 -0.05
C TYR A 117 -3.23 -23.79 -1.19
N ARG A 118 -2.43 -24.85 -1.25
CA ARG A 118 -2.64 -25.95 -2.19
C ARG A 118 -3.76 -26.87 -1.68
N LEU A 119 -4.99 -26.34 -1.58
CA LEU A 119 -6.15 -27.14 -1.21
C LEU A 119 -6.48 -28.14 -2.33
N PRO A 120 -6.90 -29.39 -1.99
CA PRO A 120 -7.55 -30.30 -2.93
C PRO A 120 -8.88 -29.69 -3.44
N PRO A 121 -9.44 -30.20 -4.55
CA PRO A 121 -10.69 -29.67 -5.08
C PRO A 121 -11.82 -29.93 -4.08
N GLU A 122 -12.58 -28.85 -3.82
CA GLU A 122 -13.87 -28.82 -3.13
C GLU A 122 -13.84 -29.14 -1.63
N SER A 123 -13.89 -28.08 -0.81
CA SER A 123 -14.77 -27.98 0.36
C SER A 123 -14.73 -26.57 0.92
N ARG A 124 -15.87 -25.88 0.83
CA ARG A 124 -16.10 -24.59 1.50
C ARG A 124 -15.93 -24.77 3.00
N THR A 125 -14.88 -24.22 3.59
CA THR A 125 -14.87 -23.96 5.04
C THR A 125 -14.22 -22.62 5.32
N ASN A 126 -14.87 -21.89 6.22
CA ASN A 126 -14.66 -20.48 6.53
C ASN A 126 -13.20 -20.19 6.89
N GLU A 127 -12.51 -19.42 6.06
CA GLU A 127 -11.18 -18.93 6.36
C GLU A 127 -11.26 -17.86 7.46
N GLN A 128 -10.74 -18.20 8.64
CA GLN A 128 -10.36 -17.21 9.64
C GLN A 128 -9.23 -16.34 9.06
N GLN A 129 -9.56 -15.07 8.85
CA GLN A 129 -8.62 -14.04 8.44
C GLN A 129 -7.47 -13.96 9.45
N VAL A 130 -6.25 -14.22 9.01
CA VAL A 130 -5.05 -13.88 9.78
C VAL A 130 -4.99 -12.34 9.87
N PRO A 131 -5.00 -11.74 11.07
CA PRO A 131 -5.07 -10.27 11.21
C PRO A 131 -3.82 -9.59 10.64
N ASP A 132 -4.04 -8.54 9.85
CA ASP A 132 -3.01 -7.54 9.56
C ASP A 132 -2.78 -6.76 10.87
N ILE A 133 -1.63 -6.97 11.53
CA ILE A 133 -1.34 -6.52 12.91
C ILE A 133 -1.18 -4.98 13.01
N ARG A 134 -1.41 -4.22 11.92
CA ARG A 134 -1.55 -2.76 11.99
C ARG A 134 -2.97 -2.40 12.42
N GLU A 135 -3.13 -2.18 13.71
CA GLU A 135 -4.37 -1.69 14.31
C GLU A 135 -4.78 -0.32 13.73
N ASN A 136 -6.07 -0.15 13.46
CA ASN A 136 -6.66 1.15 13.15
C ASN A 136 -6.72 1.98 14.44
N ALA A 137 -5.66 2.76 14.70
CA ALA A 137 -5.62 4.03 15.45
C ALA A 137 -6.53 4.21 16.69
N GLY A 138 -6.81 3.15 17.45
CA GLY A 138 -7.48 3.26 18.75
C GLY A 138 -6.50 3.85 19.77
N ASN A 139 -6.63 5.16 20.03
CA ASN A 139 -5.75 6.01 20.86
C ASN A 139 -4.39 6.35 20.22
N MET A 140 -4.37 7.43 19.43
CA MET A 140 -3.13 8.00 18.91
C MET A 140 -2.69 9.17 19.81
N GLU A 141 -1.63 8.98 20.59
CA GLU A 141 -1.01 10.03 21.41
C GLU A 141 -0.39 11.14 20.55
N GLU A 142 -0.49 12.38 21.03
CA GLU A 142 0.10 13.59 20.44
C GLU A 142 1.63 13.58 20.61
N ALA A 143 2.33 12.91 19.72
CA ALA A 143 3.77 13.14 19.59
C ALA A 143 3.99 14.43 18.78
N GLU A 144 4.70 15.40 19.37
CA GLU A 144 5.15 16.60 18.67
C GLU A 144 6.12 16.19 17.55
N ILE A 145 5.76 16.50 16.30
CA ILE A 145 6.58 16.14 15.14
C ILE A 145 7.51 17.31 14.86
N ILE A 146 8.78 17.13 15.26
CA ILE A 146 9.83 18.11 15.02
C ILE A 146 10.22 18.08 13.53
N GLY A 147 10.38 19.26 12.94
CA GLY A 147 11.03 19.44 11.64
C GLY A 147 10.20 19.17 10.39
N ARG A 148 8.87 19.01 10.53
CA ARG A 148 7.95 18.87 9.37
C ARG A 148 6.87 19.97 9.32
N THR A 149 7.13 21.10 9.97
CA THR A 149 6.16 22.19 10.12
C THR A 149 5.88 22.87 8.79
N GLU A 150 6.90 23.12 7.97
CA GLU A 150 6.75 23.76 6.66
C GLU A 150 5.93 22.87 5.72
N GLU A 151 6.28 21.60 5.62
CA GLU A 151 5.56 20.64 4.77
C GLU A 151 4.13 20.43 5.22
N LYS A 152 3.91 20.42 6.55
CA LYS A 152 2.56 20.39 7.11
C LYS A 152 1.77 21.61 6.63
N MET A 153 2.31 22.82 6.79
CA MET A 153 1.65 24.07 6.38
C MET A 153 1.31 24.08 4.89
N GLU A 154 2.20 23.55 4.05
CA GLU A 154 1.94 23.44 2.61
C GLU A 154 0.77 22.49 2.31
N ILE A 155 0.70 21.35 3.01
CA ILE A 155 -0.47 20.46 2.92
C ILE A 155 -1.73 21.21 3.38
N LEU A 156 -1.70 21.93 4.50
CA LEU A 156 -2.87 22.67 4.99
C LEU A 156 -3.33 23.77 4.03
N ALA A 157 -2.39 24.44 3.37
CA ALA A 157 -2.69 25.43 2.33
C ALA A 157 -3.46 24.79 1.18
N ARG A 158 -3.02 23.63 0.68
CA ARG A 158 -3.72 22.88 -0.38
C ARG A 158 -5.13 22.40 0.03
N LEU A 159 -5.34 22.12 1.32
CA LEU A 159 -6.67 21.76 1.86
C LEU A 159 -7.61 22.99 1.98
N SER A 160 -7.02 24.18 2.06
CA SER A 160 -7.72 25.47 2.21
C SER A 160 -8.02 26.14 0.86
N GLU A 161 -7.16 25.92 -0.14
CA GLU A 161 -7.31 26.42 -1.51
C GLU A 161 -8.47 25.79 -2.27
N SER A 162 -8.96 24.61 -1.85
CA SER A 162 -10.21 24.06 -2.40
C SER A 162 -11.42 24.83 -1.85
N THR A 163 -11.74 25.93 -2.54
CA THR A 163 -12.91 26.80 -2.29
C THR A 163 -14.24 26.21 -2.76
N THR A 164 -14.23 25.01 -3.35
CA THR A 164 -15.43 24.30 -3.79
C THR A 164 -15.97 23.42 -2.67
N GLU A 165 -17.26 23.56 -2.35
CA GLU A 165 -17.99 22.54 -1.60
C GLU A 165 -17.86 21.17 -2.31
N GLY A 166 -17.69 20.08 -1.55
CA GLY A 166 -17.49 18.73 -2.09
C GLY A 166 -16.26 18.00 -1.53
N THR A 167 -15.74 17.03 -2.30
CA THR A 167 -14.67 16.12 -1.88
C THR A 167 -13.31 16.47 -2.49
N THR A 168 -12.30 16.71 -1.65
CA THR A 168 -10.91 16.98 -2.07
C THR A 168 -10.00 15.82 -1.68
N PHE A 169 -9.22 15.29 -2.61
CA PHE A 169 -8.17 14.30 -2.37
C PHE A 169 -6.79 14.97 -2.45
N VAL A 170 -6.02 14.88 -1.36
CA VAL A 170 -4.67 15.43 -1.23
C VAL A 170 -3.68 14.29 -1.00
N PRO A 171 -3.02 13.82 -2.07
CA PRO A 171 -2.05 12.74 -1.97
C PRO A 171 -0.70 13.26 -1.47
N ILE A 172 -0.07 12.51 -0.57
CA ILE A 172 1.30 12.68 -0.10
C ILE A 172 2.06 11.43 -0.56
N TRP A 173 3.08 11.61 -1.38
CA TRP A 173 3.89 10.51 -1.88
C TRP A 173 5.37 10.71 -1.62
N GLY A 174 6.15 9.64 -1.76
CA GLY A 174 7.59 9.65 -1.52
C GLY A 174 8.11 8.28 -1.06
N PHE A 175 9.42 8.17 -0.88
CA PHE A 175 10.08 6.90 -0.57
C PHE A 175 9.64 6.26 0.76
N GLY A 176 9.84 4.95 0.90
CA GLY A 176 9.58 4.24 2.15
C GLY A 176 10.42 4.80 3.32
N GLY A 177 9.84 4.88 4.52
CA GLY A 177 10.55 5.37 5.71
C GLY A 177 10.71 6.88 5.82
N ILE A 178 10.31 7.66 4.80
CA ILE A 178 10.50 9.12 4.76
C ILE A 178 9.59 9.93 5.72
N GLY A 179 8.66 9.26 6.41
CA GLY A 179 7.79 9.90 7.39
C GLY A 179 6.41 10.36 6.89
N LYS A 180 5.92 9.89 5.73
CA LYS A 180 4.57 10.24 5.22
C LYS A 180 3.44 10.00 6.22
N THR A 181 3.41 8.80 6.80
CA THR A 181 2.43 8.43 7.84
C THR A 181 2.54 9.38 9.03
N THR A 182 3.77 9.74 9.45
CA THR A 182 4.01 10.71 10.51
C THR A 182 3.46 12.09 10.15
N LEU A 183 3.71 12.58 8.95
CA LEU A 183 3.17 13.86 8.48
C LEU A 183 1.64 13.84 8.43
N ALA A 184 1.03 12.77 7.91
CA ALA A 184 -0.42 12.59 7.91
C ALA A 184 -1.01 12.58 9.34
N LYS A 185 -0.30 12.00 10.32
CA LYS A 185 -0.68 12.10 11.75
C LYS A 185 -0.66 13.55 12.24
N SER A 186 0.35 14.33 11.86
CA SER A 186 0.41 15.77 12.17
C SER A 186 -0.79 16.54 11.63
N VAL A 187 -1.21 16.22 10.40
CA VAL A 187 -2.39 16.80 9.76
C VAL A 187 -3.67 16.36 10.48
N TYR A 188 -3.81 15.08 10.80
CA TYR A 188 -4.98 14.52 11.51
C TYR A 188 -5.22 15.18 12.89
N ASN A 189 -4.14 15.50 13.60
CA ASN A 189 -4.18 16.14 14.91
C ASN A 189 -4.17 17.67 14.85
N ASP A 190 -4.17 18.28 13.65
CA ASP A 190 -4.10 19.73 13.54
C ASP A 190 -5.34 20.42 14.14
N PRO A 191 -5.19 21.51 14.92
CA PRO A 191 -6.30 22.25 15.51
C PRO A 191 -7.37 22.71 14.53
N GLN A 192 -7.03 22.94 13.26
CA GLN A 192 -8.02 23.32 12.24
C GLN A 192 -9.10 22.24 12.03
N PHE A 193 -8.76 20.98 12.33
CA PHE A 193 -9.67 19.83 12.20
C PHE A 193 -10.39 19.46 13.49
N LYS A 194 -10.23 20.24 14.58
CA LYS A 194 -10.84 19.96 15.89
C LYS A 194 -12.36 19.74 15.83
N ASN A 195 -13.05 20.49 14.96
CA ASN A 195 -14.50 20.40 14.77
C ASN A 195 -14.93 19.49 13.60
N HIS A 196 -14.00 18.72 13.03
CA HIS A 196 -14.31 17.77 11.95
C HIS A 196 -14.54 16.38 12.53
N SER A 197 -15.39 15.59 11.88
CA SER A 197 -15.35 14.15 12.07
C SER A 197 -14.09 13.61 11.41
N ARG A 198 -13.24 12.92 12.18
CA ARG A 198 -11.91 12.49 11.72
C ARG A 198 -11.85 10.97 11.67
N VAL A 199 -11.41 10.44 10.54
CA VAL A 199 -11.30 9.01 10.26
C VAL A 199 -9.88 8.68 9.84
N TRP A 200 -9.33 7.59 10.37
CA TRP A 200 -8.05 7.05 9.93
C TRP A 200 -8.21 5.62 9.47
N VAL A 201 -7.86 5.33 8.22
CA VAL A 201 -7.92 4.00 7.63
C VAL A 201 -6.53 3.62 7.15
N TYR A 202 -5.97 2.57 7.73
CA TYR A 202 -4.83 1.90 7.11
C TYR A 202 -5.32 1.07 5.92
N VAL A 203 -4.77 1.36 4.73
CA VAL A 203 -5.05 0.60 3.52
C VAL A 203 -4.04 -0.53 3.41
N SER A 204 -4.51 -1.76 3.61
CA SER A 204 -3.66 -2.93 3.43
C SER A 204 -3.12 -3.01 1.99
N GLN A 205 -2.01 -3.71 1.81
CA GLN A 205 -1.49 -4.03 0.48
C GLN A 205 -2.51 -4.80 -0.37
N ILE A 206 -3.43 -5.51 0.29
CA ILE A 206 -4.62 -6.05 -0.35
C ILE A 206 -5.67 -4.95 -0.38
N PHE A 207 -5.90 -4.39 -1.56
CA PHE A 207 -6.94 -3.41 -1.72
C PHE A 207 -8.32 -4.07 -1.58
N ASP A 208 -9.03 -3.70 -0.52
CA ASP A 208 -10.41 -4.12 -0.29
C ASP A 208 -11.27 -2.88 -0.06
N LEU A 209 -11.95 -2.47 -1.12
CA LEU A 209 -12.86 -1.32 -1.11
C LEU A 209 -13.96 -1.48 -0.04
N LYS A 210 -14.50 -2.69 0.15
CA LYS A 210 -15.55 -2.93 1.15
C LYS A 210 -15.01 -2.74 2.56
N LYS A 211 -13.82 -3.27 2.84
CA LYS A 211 -13.16 -3.12 4.14
C LYS A 211 -12.85 -1.67 4.45
N ILE A 212 -12.32 -0.92 3.47
CA ILE A 212 -12.04 0.51 3.61
C ILE A 212 -13.32 1.27 3.96
N CYS A 213 -14.38 1.12 3.16
CA CYS A 213 -15.63 1.83 3.39
C CYS A 213 -16.32 1.43 4.71
N ASN A 214 -16.35 0.14 5.06
CA ASN A 214 -16.89 -0.30 6.35
C ASN A 214 -16.09 0.27 7.55
N THR A 215 -14.76 0.40 7.40
CA THR A 215 -13.93 1.04 8.43
C THR A 215 -14.32 2.51 8.62
N ILE A 216 -14.53 3.23 7.52
CA ILE A 216 -14.98 4.62 7.56
C ILE A 216 -16.35 4.74 8.24
N ILE A 217 -17.30 3.90 7.83
CA ILE A 217 -18.64 3.83 8.43
C ILE A 217 -18.54 3.59 9.94
N SER A 218 -17.74 2.62 10.38
CA SER A 218 -17.61 2.29 11.81
C SER A 218 -17.02 3.42 12.65
N GLN A 219 -16.17 4.28 12.08
CA GLN A 219 -15.57 5.41 12.79
C GLN A 219 -16.45 6.67 12.76
N LEU A 220 -17.32 6.81 11.76
CA LEU A 220 -18.25 7.92 11.65
C LEU A 220 -19.60 7.66 12.33
N SER A 221 -19.98 6.38 12.46
CA SER A 221 -21.20 5.95 13.12
C SER A 221 -21.08 6.08 14.64
N GLU A 222 -22.17 6.52 15.27
CA GLU A 222 -22.31 6.58 16.74
C GLU A 222 -22.86 5.27 17.32
N THR A 223 -23.26 4.33 16.45
CA THR A 223 -23.83 3.03 16.81
C THR A 223 -22.96 1.89 16.28
N GLU A 224 -22.91 0.76 16.99
CA GLU A 224 -22.30 -0.48 16.49
C GLU A 224 -22.94 -0.88 15.15
N SER A 225 -22.20 -0.70 14.06
CA SER A 225 -22.62 -1.09 12.73
C SER A 225 -22.21 -2.53 12.45
N GLN A 226 -23.16 -3.38 12.08
CA GLN A 226 -22.84 -4.70 11.51
C GLN A 226 -22.06 -4.51 10.21
N GLN A 227 -21.06 -5.37 9.95
CA GLN A 227 -20.31 -5.32 8.70
C GLN A 227 -21.25 -5.55 7.51
N ILE A 228 -21.30 -4.57 6.61
CA ILE A 228 -22.13 -4.65 5.41
C ILE A 228 -21.30 -5.37 4.33
N THR A 229 -21.82 -6.45 3.77
CA THR A 229 -21.11 -7.28 2.78
C THR A 229 -21.37 -6.84 1.33
N ASP A 230 -22.51 -6.18 1.09
CA ASP A 230 -22.95 -5.72 -0.23
C ASP A 230 -22.46 -4.29 -0.52
N LEU A 231 -21.78 -4.10 -1.66
CA LEU A 231 -21.20 -2.80 -2.03
C LEU A 231 -22.26 -1.71 -2.22
N HIS A 232 -23.43 -2.06 -2.73
CA HIS A 232 -24.48 -1.09 -2.97
C HIS A 232 -25.04 -0.55 -1.65
N ARG A 233 -25.29 -1.44 -0.67
CA ARG A 233 -25.66 -1.03 0.70
C ARG A 233 -24.57 -0.20 1.39
N ILE A 234 -23.30 -0.57 1.24
CA ILE A 234 -22.17 0.22 1.77
C ILE A 234 -22.22 1.64 1.18
N SER A 235 -22.42 1.76 -0.14
CA SER A 235 -22.47 3.05 -0.82
C SER A 235 -23.57 3.94 -0.27
N ILE A 236 -24.79 3.39 -0.10
CA ILE A 236 -25.94 4.13 0.43
C ILE A 236 -25.68 4.58 1.88
N GLU A 237 -25.13 3.70 2.72
CA GLU A 237 -24.89 4.04 4.12
C GLU A 237 -23.78 5.08 4.27
N LEU A 238 -22.69 4.93 3.51
CA LEU A 238 -21.60 5.89 3.49
C LEU A 238 -22.10 7.26 3.01
N GLU A 239 -22.89 7.31 1.95
CA GLU A 239 -23.49 8.55 1.45
C GLU A 239 -24.34 9.25 2.52
N LYS A 240 -25.22 8.51 3.20
CA LYS A 240 -26.04 9.05 4.30
C LYS A 240 -25.20 9.58 5.45
N LEU A 241 -24.15 8.86 5.85
CA LEU A 241 -23.28 9.27 6.95
C LEU A 241 -22.47 10.50 6.62
N LEU A 242 -21.90 10.54 5.40
CA LEU A 242 -21.14 11.71 4.94
C LEU A 242 -22.05 12.94 4.83
N ALA A 243 -23.28 12.79 4.30
CA ALA A 243 -24.24 13.89 4.18
C ALA A 243 -24.76 14.44 5.53
N LYS A 244 -24.78 13.61 6.59
CA LYS A 244 -25.18 14.04 7.94
C LYS A 244 -24.12 14.89 8.65
N LYS A 245 -22.87 14.84 8.21
CA LYS A 245 -21.75 15.54 8.87
C LYS A 245 -21.30 16.69 7.98
N ASN A 246 -21.12 17.88 8.54
CA ASN A 246 -20.78 19.07 7.74
C ASN A 246 -19.33 19.07 7.22
N LYS A 247 -18.39 18.56 8.03
CA LYS A 247 -16.96 18.56 7.70
C LYS A 247 -16.29 17.27 8.17
N ILE A 248 -15.60 16.60 7.25
CA ILE A 248 -15.00 15.29 7.49
C ILE A 248 -13.56 15.28 6.98
N LEU A 249 -12.65 14.76 7.80
CA LEU A 249 -11.28 14.45 7.42
C LEU A 249 -11.09 12.94 7.41
N ILE A 250 -10.63 12.40 6.28
CA ILE A 250 -10.34 10.98 6.12
C ILE A 250 -8.86 10.84 5.77
N ILE A 251 -8.13 10.03 6.54
CA ILE A 251 -6.76 9.63 6.21
C ILE A 251 -6.81 8.21 5.63
N LEU A 252 -6.33 8.05 4.40
CA LEU A 252 -6.08 6.75 3.78
C LEU A 252 -4.57 6.51 3.79
N ASP A 253 -4.09 5.78 4.79
CA ASP A 253 -2.66 5.57 5.02
C ASP A 253 -2.13 4.34 4.28
N ASP A 254 -1.05 4.54 3.53
CA ASP A 254 -0.28 3.54 2.79
C ASP A 254 -1.09 2.87 1.66
N LEU A 255 -1.65 3.66 0.73
CA LEU A 255 -2.43 3.15 -0.42
C LEU A 255 -1.54 2.49 -1.49
N TRP A 256 -1.86 1.25 -1.86
CA TRP A 256 -1.11 0.41 -2.82
C TRP A 256 -1.83 0.10 -4.15
N GLU A 257 -3.12 0.44 -4.28
CA GLU A 257 -3.93 0.09 -5.45
C GLU A 257 -3.52 0.86 -6.70
N LYS A 258 -3.23 0.15 -7.79
CA LYS A 258 -2.78 0.72 -9.08
C LYS A 258 -3.84 0.65 -10.17
N HIS A 259 -4.93 -0.09 -9.97
CA HIS A 259 -5.99 -0.21 -10.96
C HIS A 259 -6.84 1.06 -11.00
N PRO A 260 -6.89 1.76 -12.14
CA PRO A 260 -7.65 2.99 -12.29
C PRO A 260 -9.11 2.89 -11.88
N SER A 261 -9.76 1.79 -12.27
CA SER A 261 -11.18 1.56 -12.00
C SER A 261 -11.48 1.38 -10.50
N GLN A 262 -10.53 0.88 -9.71
CA GLN A 262 -10.69 0.72 -8.27
C GLN A 262 -10.52 2.06 -7.54
N LEU A 263 -9.53 2.85 -7.94
CA LEU A 263 -9.32 4.20 -7.40
C LEU A 263 -10.51 5.13 -7.74
N GLU A 264 -11.04 5.06 -8.96
CA GLU A 264 -12.23 5.82 -9.35
C GLU A 264 -13.48 5.37 -8.60
N LYS A 265 -13.65 4.06 -8.34
CA LYS A 265 -14.74 3.59 -7.47
C LYS A 265 -14.62 4.12 -6.05
N LEU A 266 -13.42 4.10 -5.47
CA LEU A 266 -13.17 4.67 -4.14
C LEU A 266 -13.49 6.17 -4.11
N LYS A 267 -13.04 6.92 -5.12
CA LYS A 267 -13.36 8.35 -5.26
C LYS A 267 -14.86 8.58 -5.35
N ALA A 268 -15.55 7.81 -6.18
CA ALA A 268 -16.99 7.91 -6.34
C ALA A 268 -17.76 7.64 -5.03
N MET A 269 -17.35 6.64 -4.26
CA MET A 269 -17.99 6.31 -2.97
C MET A 269 -17.78 7.38 -1.89
N LEU A 270 -16.66 8.11 -1.94
CA LEU A 270 -16.35 9.19 -0.99
C LEU A 270 -16.77 10.57 -1.51
N LYS A 271 -17.26 10.65 -2.75
CA LYS A 271 -17.67 11.91 -3.37
C LYS A 271 -18.98 12.36 -2.74
N GLN A 272 -19.02 13.62 -2.31
CA GLN A 272 -20.23 14.29 -1.84
C GLN A 272 -20.49 15.55 -2.66
N GLY A 273 -21.77 15.95 -2.69
CA GLY A 273 -22.25 17.16 -3.35
C GLY A 273 -22.10 18.41 -2.48
N GLU A 274 -22.75 19.50 -2.92
CA GLU A 274 -22.81 20.78 -2.21
C GLU A 274 -23.39 20.61 -0.79
N GLY A 275 -22.87 21.38 0.18
CA GLY A 275 -23.26 21.33 1.59
C GLY A 275 -22.41 20.45 2.52
N CYS A 276 -21.50 19.61 2.01
CA CYS A 276 -20.57 18.82 2.83
C CYS A 276 -19.11 18.99 2.34
N LYS A 277 -18.18 19.27 3.25
CA LYS A 277 -16.73 19.31 2.93
C LYS A 277 -16.06 18.01 3.39
N VAL A 278 -15.73 17.15 2.43
CA VAL A 278 -14.96 15.92 2.67
C VAL A 278 -13.53 16.11 2.22
N THR A 279 -12.60 15.97 3.15
CA THR A 279 -11.17 16.11 2.89
C THR A 279 -10.51 14.75 3.05
N VAL A 280 -9.87 14.25 2.00
CA VAL A 280 -9.22 12.93 1.99
C VAL A 280 -7.72 13.13 1.81
N VAL A 281 -6.94 12.83 2.83
CA VAL A 281 -5.46 12.80 2.74
C VAL A 281 -5.06 11.36 2.46
N VAL A 282 -4.26 11.15 1.42
CA VAL A 282 -3.81 9.81 1.02
C VAL A 282 -2.31 9.76 1.16
N THR A 283 -1.75 8.75 1.84
CA THR A 283 -0.30 8.51 1.80
C THR A 283 -0.01 7.33 0.88
N THR A 284 1.00 7.44 0.02
CA THR A 284 1.41 6.35 -0.86
C THR A 284 2.91 6.43 -1.16
N ARG A 285 3.50 5.34 -1.66
CA ARG A 285 4.89 5.33 -2.16
C ARG A 285 4.98 5.57 -3.66
N ASP A 286 3.85 5.53 -4.35
CA ASP A 286 3.78 5.50 -5.79
C ASP A 286 3.21 6.82 -6.32
N GLU A 287 4.01 7.52 -7.12
CA GLU A 287 3.63 8.79 -7.75
C GLU A 287 2.44 8.62 -8.71
N GLY A 288 2.34 7.48 -9.41
CA GLY A 288 1.24 7.18 -10.31
C GLY A 288 -0.10 7.08 -9.57
N ILE A 289 -0.11 6.37 -8.43
CA ILE A 289 -1.28 6.33 -7.54
C ILE A 289 -1.64 7.74 -7.07
N ALA A 290 -0.64 8.51 -6.65
CA ALA A 290 -0.83 9.87 -6.15
C ALA A 290 -1.50 10.77 -7.21
N ASN A 291 -0.95 10.79 -8.43
CA ASN A 291 -1.50 11.56 -9.55
C ASN A 291 -2.92 11.10 -9.94
N GLN A 292 -3.19 9.81 -9.83
CA GLN A 292 -4.49 9.26 -10.19
C GLN A 292 -5.60 9.58 -9.17
N ILE A 293 -5.28 9.45 -7.87
CA ILE A 293 -6.28 9.66 -6.82
C ILE A 293 -6.49 11.14 -6.49
N GLY A 294 -5.47 11.98 -6.68
CA GLY A 294 -5.50 13.39 -6.34
C GLY A 294 -6.53 14.20 -7.11
N THR A 295 -7.15 15.16 -6.42
CA THR A 295 -7.92 16.25 -7.05
C THR A 295 -7.13 17.56 -7.03
N VAL A 296 -6.07 17.63 -6.24
CA VAL A 296 -5.07 18.69 -6.22
C VAL A 296 -3.70 18.10 -6.56
N GLN A 297 -2.72 18.97 -6.82
CA GLN A 297 -1.35 18.52 -7.08
C GLN A 297 -0.83 17.66 -5.93
N PRO A 298 -0.36 16.42 -6.21
CA PRO A 298 0.23 15.57 -5.19
C PRO A 298 1.44 16.23 -4.52
N TYR A 299 1.60 15.98 -3.22
CA TYR A 299 2.74 16.45 -2.45
C TYR A 299 3.84 15.40 -2.44
N ASN A 300 4.99 15.70 -3.06
CA ASN A 300 6.17 14.86 -2.93
C ASN A 300 6.89 15.24 -1.63
N LEU A 301 6.90 14.34 -0.65
CA LEU A 301 7.51 14.59 0.64
C LEU A 301 9.05 14.52 0.52
N PRO A 302 9.79 15.64 0.71
CA PRO A 302 11.24 15.63 0.62
C PRO A 302 11.89 14.83 1.76
N GLN A 303 13.14 14.43 1.52
CA GLN A 303 14.02 13.95 2.59
C GLN A 303 14.35 15.11 3.52
N LEU A 304 14.53 14.83 4.81
CA LEU A 304 15.03 15.84 5.75
C LEU A 304 16.47 16.21 5.37
N SER A 305 16.85 17.46 5.59
CA SER A 305 18.24 17.88 5.44
C SER A 305 19.12 17.24 6.52
N ASP A 306 20.42 17.12 6.23
CA ASP A 306 21.40 16.51 7.14
C ASP A 306 21.52 17.24 8.49
N GLU A 307 21.11 18.52 8.56
CA GLU A 307 21.10 19.32 9.80
C GLU A 307 19.95 18.94 10.75
N MET A 308 18.95 18.20 10.26
CA MET A 308 17.74 17.82 11.00
C MET A 308 17.66 16.31 11.31
N CYS A 309 18.68 15.54 10.93
CA CYS A 309 18.83 14.11 11.23
C CYS A 309 19.77 13.88 12.42
#